data_AF-K2SIG1-F1
#
_entry.id   AF-K2SIG1-F1
#
_cell.length_a   1.000
_cell.length_b   1.000
_cell.length_c   1.000
_cell.angle_alpha   90.00
_cell.angle_beta   90.00
_cell.angle_gamma   90.00
#
_symmetry.space_group_name_H-M   'P 1'
#
loop_
_entity.id
_entity.type
_entity.pdbx_description
1 polymer ?
#
loop_
_entity_poly.entity_id
_entity_poly.type
_entity_poly.pdbx_seq_one_letter_code
_entity_poly.pdbx_strand_id
1 'polypeptide(L)' 'MRAYLDVFSRFKDREDCDSIDNLLRTRNDLAGFERSQLGTLCCETADEAKTLIPSLQDKISDADLQQLLTEISRLRHFSE' A
#
# COMPACT_ATOMS: atom_id res chain seq x y z
N MET A 1 4.18 20.89 -6.53
CA MET A 1 4.45 19.81 -5.56
C MET A 1 3.33 19.68 -4.53
N ARG A 2 2.97 20.73 -3.78
CA ARG A 2 1.80 20.69 -2.85
C ARG A 2 0.50 20.25 -3.51
N ALA A 3 0.10 20.89 -4.62
CA ALA A 3 -1.12 20.53 -5.34
C ALA A 3 -1.15 19.07 -5.85
N TYR A 4 0.01 18.45 -6.11
CA TYR A 4 0.07 17.05 -6.50
C TYR A 4 -0.21 16.15 -5.30
N LEU A 5 0.39 16.44 -4.15
CA LEU A 5 0.16 15.69 -2.91
C LEU A 5 -1.30 15.82 -2.45
N ASP A 6 -1.91 17.01 -2.55
CA ASP A 6 -3.31 17.21 -2.16
C ASP A 6 -4.29 16.40 -3.05
N VAL A 7 -3.98 16.24 -4.34
CA VAL A 7 -4.82 15.50 -5.30
C VAL A 7 -4.62 13.98 -5.17
N PHE A 8 -3.38 13.54 -4.99
CA PHE A 8 -3.02 12.12 -5.01
C PHE A 8 -2.90 11.48 -3.62
N SER A 9 -3.03 12.24 -2.53
CA SER A 9 -3.07 11.66 -1.19
C SER A 9 -4.26 10.73 -1.07
N ARG A 10 -3.98 9.43 -0.90
CA ARG A 10 -5.00 8.38 -0.73
C ARG A 10 -5.56 8.36 0.70
N PHE A 11 -4.79 8.87 1.65
CA PHE A 11 -5.13 8.96 3.07
C PHE A 11 -5.02 10.43 3.46
N LYS A 12 -6.14 11.02 3.91
CA LYS A 12 -6.20 12.45 4.27
C LYS A 12 -6.09 12.64 5.77
N ASP A 13 -6.53 11.65 6.53
CA ASP A 13 -6.46 11.67 7.98
C ASP A 13 -5.12 11.12 8.46
N ARG A 14 -4.63 11.76 9.52
CA ARG A 14 -3.34 11.37 10.12
C ARG A 14 -3.40 9.98 10.74
N GLU A 15 -4.55 9.61 11.30
CA GLU A 15 -4.75 8.29 11.90
C GLU A 15 -4.70 7.17 10.85
N ASP A 16 -5.23 7.41 9.65
CA ASP A 16 -5.14 6.46 8.53
C ASP A 16 -3.69 6.30 8.05
N CYS A 17 -2.97 7.41 7.95
CA CYS A 17 -1.54 7.40 7.60
C CYS A 17 -0.72 6.58 8.60
N ASP A 18 -0.95 6.80 9.89
CA ASP A 18 -0.23 6.10 10.97
C ASP A 18 -0.61 4.60 10.99
N SER A 19 -1.88 4.27 10.73
CA SER A 19 -2.35 2.88 10.64
C SER A 19 -1.70 2.12 9.49
N ILE A 20 -1.53 2.77 8.34
CA ILE A 20 -0.89 2.16 7.16
C ILE A 20 0.62 2.05 7.33
N ASP A 21 1.26 3.07 7.90
CA ASP A 21 2.69 3.01 8.19
C ASP A 21 2.98 1.85 9.15
N ASN A 22 2.16 1.67 10.18
CA ASN A 22 2.27 0.54 11.10
C ASN A 22 2.06 -0.81 10.40
N LEU A 23 0.99 -0.94 9.59
CA LEU A 23 0.70 -2.16 8.82
C LEU A 23 1.89 -2.53 7.92
N LEU A 24 2.39 -1.60 7.12
CA LEU A 24 3.48 -1.84 6.18
C LEU A 24 4.82 -2.10 6.88
N ARG A 25 5.06 -1.49 8.06
CA ARG A 25 6.28 -1.74 8.85
C ARG A 25 6.36 -3.15 9.40
N THR A 26 5.25 -3.85 9.58
CA THR A 26 5.28 -5.27 9.99
C THR A 26 5.91 -6.19 8.92
N ARG A 27 5.94 -5.74 7.66
CA ARG A 27 6.51 -6.47 6.53
C ARG A 27 8.01 -6.24 6.39
N ASN A 28 8.77 -6.91 7.25
CA ASN A 28 10.24 -6.88 7.24
C ASN A 28 10.85 -7.55 5.99
N ASP A 29 10.05 -8.36 5.30
CA ASP A 29 10.35 -9.01 4.01
C ASP A 29 10.33 -8.03 2.83
N LEU A 30 9.77 -6.82 3.01
CA LEU A 30 9.65 -5.81 1.97
C LEU A 30 10.63 -4.65 2.17
N ALA A 31 11.23 -4.19 1.08
CA ALA A 31 12.09 -3.01 1.09
C ALA A 31 11.29 -1.74 1.43
N GLY A 32 11.97 -0.69 1.87
CA GLY A 32 11.32 0.61 2.12
C GLY A 32 10.57 1.14 0.89
N PHE A 33 11.18 0.99 -0.29
CA PHE A 33 10.57 1.40 -1.56
C PHE A 33 9.27 0.64 -1.87
N GLU A 34 9.27 -0.69 -1.70
CA GLU A 34 8.10 -1.55 -1.98
C GLU A 34 6.92 -1.21 -1.07
N ARG A 35 7.20 -1.00 0.22
CA ARG A 35 6.20 -0.56 1.20
C ARG A 35 5.59 0.78 0.79
N SER A 36 6.42 1.76 0.44
CA SER A 36 5.93 3.07 -0.01
C SER A 36 5.10 2.97 -1.29
N GLN A 37 5.49 2.13 -2.26
CA GLN A 37 4.74 1.93 -3.51
C GLN A 37 3.36 1.31 -3.23
N LEU A 38 3.27 0.28 -2.40
CA LEU A 38 2.00 -0.37 -2.04
C LEU A 38 1.02 0.61 -1.38
N GLY A 39 1.51 1.47 -0.48
CA GLY A 39 0.69 2.52 0.15
C GLY A 39 0.30 3.68 -0.78
N THR A 40 1.04 3.92 -1.87
CA THR A 40 0.79 5.04 -2.79
C THR A 40 -0.09 4.66 -3.96
N LEU A 41 0.20 3.51 -4.59
CA LEU A 41 -0.50 3.04 -5.79
C LEU A 41 -1.88 2.45 -5.45
N CYS A 42 -2.03 1.85 -4.27
CA CYS A 42 -3.25 1.19 -3.81
C CYS A 42 -3.82 0.21 -4.84
N CYS A 43 -2.96 -0.69 -5.36
CA CYS A 43 -3.36 -1.74 -6.31
C CYS A 43 -4.49 -2.59 -5.74
N GLU A 44 -5.37 -3.09 -6.61
CA GLU A 44 -6.52 -3.91 -6.22
C GLU A 44 -6.18 -5.40 -6.21
N THR A 45 -5.23 -5.82 -7.06
CA THR A 45 -4.87 -7.22 -7.23
C THR A 45 -3.37 -7.47 -7.04
N ALA A 46 -3.02 -8.67 -6.59
CA ALA A 46 -1.63 -9.11 -6.50
C ALA A 46 -0.91 -9.07 -7.86
N ASP A 47 -1.62 -9.42 -8.95
CA ASP A 47 -1.11 -9.37 -10.32
C ASP A 47 -0.75 -7.94 -10.75
N GLU A 48 -1.65 -6.98 -10.51
CA GLU A 48 -1.39 -5.56 -10.75
C GLU A 48 -0.20 -5.05 -9.92
N ALA A 49 -0.17 -5.38 -8.63
CA ALA A 49 0.91 -4.97 -7.74
C ALA A 49 2.27 -5.52 -8.20
N LYS A 50 2.34 -6.78 -8.63
CA LYS A 50 3.56 -7.39 -9.17
C LYS A 50 3.94 -6.85 -10.54
N THR A 51 2.96 -6.49 -11.37
CA THR A 51 3.21 -5.84 -12.67
C THR A 51 3.81 -4.44 -12.50
N LEU A 52 3.29 -3.65 -11.55
CA LEU A 52 3.77 -2.29 -11.29
C LEU A 52 5.04 -2.24 -10.43
N ILE A 53 5.22 -3.23 -9.55
CA ILE A 53 6.34 -3.33 -8.60
C ILE A 53 7.01 -4.71 -8.81
N PRO A 54 7.77 -4.90 -9.90
CA PRO A 54 8.31 -6.20 -10.29
C PRO A 54 9.29 -6.80 -9.26
N SER A 55 9.83 -6.00 -8.35
CA SER A 55 10.68 -6.49 -7.25
C SER A 55 9.92 -7.33 -6.20
N LEU A 56 8.58 -7.37 -6.26
CA LEU A 56 7.73 -8.21 -5.40
C LEU A 56 7.57 -9.65 -5.89
N GLN A 57 7.92 -9.96 -7.15
CA GLN A 57 7.55 -11.20 -7.85
C GLN A 57 7.82 -12.47 -7.02
N ASP A 58 9.02 -12.54 -6.44
CA ASP A 58 9.52 -13.71 -5.71
C ASP A 58 9.65 -13.49 -4.19
N LYS A 59 9.20 -12.33 -3.66
CA LYS A 59 9.34 -11.98 -2.24
C LYS A 59 8.13 -12.32 -1.39
N ILE A 60 6.95 -12.26 -1.99
CA ILE A 60 5.67 -12.41 -1.32
C ILE A 60 4.75 -13.28 -2.18
N SER A 61 3.99 -14.17 -1.54
CA SER A 61 3.00 -15.00 -2.24
C SER A 61 1.83 -14.12 -2.70
N ASP A 62 1.14 -14.52 -3.77
CA ASP A 62 -0.02 -13.78 -4.28
C ASP A 62 -1.13 -13.72 -3.22
N ALA A 63 -1.29 -14.78 -2.42
CA ALA A 63 -2.28 -14.83 -1.34
C ALA A 63 -1.96 -13.81 -0.23
N ASP A 64 -0.72 -13.77 0.24
CA ASP A 64 -0.30 -12.84 1.29
C ASP A 64 -0.32 -11.39 0.79
N LEU A 65 0.04 -11.18 -0.48
CA LEU A 65 -0.03 -9.87 -1.11
C LEU A 65 -1.48 -9.41 -1.26
N GLN A 66 -2.38 -10.27 -1.72
CA GLN A 66 -3.80 -9.94 -1.84
C GLN A 66 -4.44 -9.63 -0.49
N GLN A 67 -4.05 -10.36 0.57
CA GLN A 67 -4.50 -10.05 1.93
C GLN A 67 -4.03 -8.66 2.36
N LEU A 68 -2.75 -8.34 2.17
CA LEU A 68 -2.18 -7.03 2.50
C LEU A 68 -2.90 -5.89 1.74
N LEU A 69 -3.11 -6.05 0.42
CA LEU A 69 -3.83 -5.07 -0.39
C LEU A 69 -5.28 -4.87 0.08
N THR A 70 -5.93 -5.95 0.51
CA THR A 70 -7.29 -5.90 1.07
C THR A 70 -7.32 -5.10 2.38
N GLU A 71 -6.34 -5.29 3.26
CA GLU A 71 -6.21 -4.53 4.50
C GLU A 71 -5.95 -3.04 4.24
N ILE A 72 -5.04 -2.72 3.32
CA ILE A 72 -4.77 -1.34 2.88
C ILE A 72 -6.04 -0.69 2.30
N SER A 73 -6.79 -1.43 1.47
CA SER A 73 -8.03 -0.93 0.86
C SER A 73 -9.10 -0.67 1.92
N ARG A 74 -9.22 -1.49 2.97
CA ARG A 74 -10.15 -1.23 4.08
C ARG A 74 -9.84 0.09 4.78
N LEU A 75 -8.58 0.35 5.10
CA LEU A 75 -8.15 1.61 5.74
C LEU A 75 -8.45 2.85 4.88
N ARG A 76 -8.56 2.69 3.56
CA ARG A 76 -8.93 3.77 2.64
C ARG A 76 -10.42 4.14 2.67
N HIS A 77 -11.30 3.19 2.98
CA HIS A 77 -12.75 3.37 2.89
C HIS A 77 -13.41 3.72 4.23
N PHE A 78 -12.67 3.76 5.33
CA PHE A 78 -13.22 4.26 6.62
C PHE A 78 -13.47 5.77 6.63
N SER A 79 -13.02 6.49 5.60
CA SER A 79 -13.33 7.90 5.38
C SER A 79 -14.70 8.08 4.67
N GLU A 80 -15.80 7.72 5.34
CA GLU A 80 -17.15 8.27 5.06
C GLU A 80 -17.50 9.36 6.07
#